data_AF-A0A852TJ43-F1
#
_entry.id   AF-A0A852TJ43-F1
#
_cell.length_a   1.000
_cell.length_b   1.000
_cell.length_c   1.000
_cell.angle_alpha   90.00
_cell.angle_beta   90.00
_cell.angle_gamma   90.00
#
_symmetry.space_group_name_H-M   'P 1'
#
loop_
_entity.id
_entity.type
_entity.pdbx_description
1 polymer ?
#
loop_
_entity_poly.entity_id
_entity_poly.type
_entity_poly.pdbx_seq_one_letter_code
_entity_poly.pdbx_strand_id
1 'polypeptide(L)'
;MGMNDMIQFFRQMSGRLGSNIYAGVQGQSNMQNISFIRQLQKEMKENNCLDTPLQELQVVVFDLETTGFYPEKEDRVISIGAIKMTGHELLKTETFYSLVHSPQPISEEISTLTNITNEELRSAPFVSEVLMEFYKFIKNHTLVAHHSKHEQSFMQKLTWDLLKTRFEHRIIDTSFLLRLSNPLIKSIPLEEACEQCGIEVINRHHALEDAKLTAHIWSHYLVRAQSMGYKNLREVYEYLAKIR
;
A
#
# COMPACT_ATOMS: atom_id res chain seq x y z
N MET A 1 8.39 52.21 28.25
CA MET A 1 8.51 51.38 27.03
C MET A 1 7.41 50.35 27.08
N GLY A 2 6.44 50.46 26.17
CA GLY A 2 5.16 49.76 26.28
C GLY A 2 5.21 48.34 25.72
N MET A 3 4.34 47.48 26.24
CA MET A 3 4.16 46.07 25.83
C MET A 3 3.92 45.89 24.32
N ASN A 4 3.49 46.94 23.62
CA ASN A 4 3.30 46.97 22.16
C ASN A 4 4.60 47.01 21.34
N ASP A 5 5.69 47.58 21.86
CA ASP A 5 6.97 47.64 21.13
C ASP A 5 7.65 46.26 21.10
N MET A 6 7.47 45.47 22.17
CA MET A 6 7.97 44.10 22.26
C MET A 6 7.21 43.14 21.33
N ILE A 7 5.89 43.33 21.18
CA ILE A 7 5.04 42.55 20.27
C ILE A 7 5.37 42.88 18.80
N GLN A 8 5.68 44.14 18.46
CA GLN A 8 6.14 44.48 17.11
C GLN A 8 7.53 43.91 16.79
N PHE A 9 8.44 43.87 17.77
CA PHE A 9 9.76 43.27 17.61
C PHE A 9 9.67 41.74 17.36
N PHE A 10 8.81 41.04 18.10
CA PHE A 10 8.58 39.60 17.88
C PHE A 10 7.90 39.29 16.53
N ARG A 11 7.00 40.16 16.07
CA ARG A 11 6.30 40.02 14.78
C ARG A 11 7.21 40.27 13.57
N GLN A 12 8.28 41.08 13.72
CA GLN A 12 9.29 41.25 12.68
C GLN A 12 10.30 40.10 12.63
N MET A 13 10.62 39.44 13.75
CA MET A 13 11.49 38.25 13.76
C MET A 13 10.80 36.98 13.27
N SER A 14 9.49 36.82 13.48
CA SER A 14 8.76 35.61 13.04
C SER A 14 8.53 35.55 11.52
N GLY A 15 8.64 36.67 10.80
CA GLY A 15 8.33 36.76 9.37
C GLY A 15 9.47 36.45 8.41
N ARG A 16 10.70 36.23 8.87
CA ARG A 16 11.88 36.10 7.98
C ARG A 16 12.85 34.94 8.27
N LEU A 17 12.61 34.13 9.30
CA LEU A 17 13.50 33.00 9.63
C LEU A 17 12.91 31.59 9.40
N GLY A 18 11.65 31.48 8.96
CA GLY A 18 10.94 30.19 8.84
C GLY A 18 10.79 29.59 7.44
N SER A 19 11.14 30.29 6.35
CA SER A 19 10.85 29.80 4.99
C SER A 19 12.06 29.20 4.28
N ASN A 20 13.25 29.79 4.44
CA ASN A 20 14.43 29.37 3.66
C ASN A 20 15.11 28.11 4.19
N ILE A 21 15.00 27.83 5.49
CA ILE A 21 15.56 26.60 6.09
C ILE A 21 14.68 25.40 5.74
N TYR A 22 13.36 25.55 5.83
CA TYR A 22 12.41 24.50 5.46
C TYR A 22 12.38 24.21 3.96
N ALA A 23 12.49 25.23 3.09
CA ALA A 23 12.61 25.02 1.65
C ALA A 23 13.94 24.35 1.26
N GLY A 24 15.04 24.62 1.97
CA GLY A 24 16.33 23.96 1.75
C GLY A 24 16.34 22.50 2.20
N VAL A 25 15.76 22.20 3.36
CA VAL A 25 15.62 20.84 3.91
C VAL A 25 14.59 20.03 3.13
N GLN A 26 13.44 20.62 2.74
CA GLN A 26 12.50 20.00 1.80
C GLN A 26 13.12 19.81 0.42
N GLY A 27 13.93 20.75 -0.07
CA GLY A 27 14.62 20.63 -1.36
C GLY A 27 15.63 19.47 -1.38
N GLN A 28 16.44 19.33 -0.33
CA GLN A 28 17.41 18.24 -0.22
C GLN A 28 16.76 16.88 0.04
N SER A 29 15.79 16.80 0.97
CA SER A 29 15.03 15.56 1.23
C SER A 29 14.22 15.13 0.02
N ASN A 30 13.61 16.05 -0.72
CA ASN A 30 12.90 15.75 -1.96
C ASN A 30 13.86 15.22 -3.04
N MET A 31 15.06 15.79 -3.17
CA MET A 31 16.05 15.30 -4.14
C MET A 31 16.57 13.90 -3.77
N GLN A 32 16.81 13.63 -2.49
CA GLN A 32 17.15 12.28 -2.00
C GLN A 32 16.02 11.28 -2.25
N ASN A 33 14.77 11.64 -1.93
CA ASN A 33 13.60 10.80 -2.18
C ASN A 33 13.44 10.49 -3.68
N ILE A 34 13.56 11.49 -4.55
CA ILE A 34 13.50 11.29 -6.01
C ILE A 34 14.64 10.37 -6.47
N SER A 35 15.85 10.54 -5.95
CA SER A 35 17.00 9.70 -6.31
C SER A 35 16.78 8.24 -5.91
N PHE A 36 16.26 8.01 -4.69
CA PHE A 36 15.91 6.70 -4.18
C PHE A 36 14.83 6.03 -5.02
N ILE A 37 13.75 6.74 -5.35
CA ILE A 37 12.65 6.21 -6.15
C ILE A 37 13.11 5.85 -7.56
N ARG A 38 13.97 6.66 -8.19
CA ARG A 38 14.56 6.35 -9.49
C ARG A 38 15.43 5.09 -9.44
N GLN A 39 16.20 4.92 -8.37
CA GLN A 39 16.99 3.71 -8.17
C GLN A 39 16.08 2.48 -8.01
N LEU A 40 15.05 2.56 -7.16
CA LEU A 40 14.06 1.49 -7.01
C LEU A 40 13.40 1.12 -8.34
N GLN A 41 12.94 2.11 -9.12
CA GLN A 41 12.33 1.88 -10.43
C GLN A 41 13.28 1.17 -11.40
N LYS A 42 14.58 1.45 -11.33
CA LYS A 42 15.59 0.73 -12.13
C LYS A 42 15.69 -0.74 -11.69
N GLU A 43 15.79 -1.00 -10.39
CA GLU A 43 15.87 -2.35 -9.82
C GLU A 43 14.61 -3.19 -10.14
N MET A 44 13.44 -2.54 -10.22
CA MET A 44 12.18 -3.22 -10.56
C MET A 44 12.12 -3.70 -12.00
N LYS A 45 12.80 -3.03 -12.94
CA LYS A 45 12.87 -3.46 -14.35
C LYS A 45 13.67 -4.75 -14.51
N GLU A 46 14.55 -5.03 -13.56
CA GLU A 46 15.38 -6.24 -13.52
C GLU A 46 14.67 -7.38 -12.75
N ASN A 47 13.59 -7.10 -12.02
CA ASN A 47 12.85 -8.08 -11.24
C ASN A 47 11.96 -8.96 -12.13
N ASN A 48 12.27 -10.27 -12.20
CA ASN A 48 11.53 -11.25 -12.99
C ASN A 48 10.59 -12.15 -12.16
N CYS A 49 9.67 -11.54 -11.42
CA CYS A 49 8.70 -12.25 -10.57
C CYS A 49 7.86 -13.32 -11.27
N LEU A 50 7.65 -13.23 -12.59
CA LEU A 50 6.80 -14.20 -13.32
C LEU A 50 7.49 -15.54 -13.54
N ASP A 51 8.81 -15.53 -13.65
CA ASP A 51 9.61 -16.74 -13.88
C ASP A 51 10.25 -17.30 -12.60
N THR A 52 10.29 -16.51 -11.51
CA THR A 52 10.75 -16.94 -10.20
C THR A 52 9.98 -18.17 -9.71
N PRO A 53 10.65 -19.22 -9.20
CA PRO A 53 9.99 -20.35 -8.57
C PRO A 53 9.00 -19.90 -7.50
N LEU A 54 7.80 -20.50 -7.46
CA LEU A 54 6.73 -20.09 -6.53
C LEU A 54 7.17 -20.14 -5.06
N GLN A 55 8.11 -21.02 -4.69
CA GLN A 55 8.65 -21.14 -3.33
C GLN A 55 9.61 -20.00 -2.97
N GLU A 56 10.28 -19.42 -3.96
CA GLU A 56 11.30 -18.37 -3.80
C GLU A 56 10.73 -16.96 -4.05
N LEU A 57 9.48 -16.89 -4.51
CA LEU A 57 8.86 -15.65 -4.95
C LEU A 57 8.66 -14.69 -3.77
N GLN A 58 9.43 -13.60 -3.75
CA GLN A 58 9.32 -12.57 -2.73
C GLN A 58 8.25 -11.53 -3.13
N VAL A 59 7.23 -11.39 -2.30
CA VAL A 59 6.14 -10.42 -2.51
C VAL A 59 5.85 -9.64 -1.24
N VAL A 60 5.21 -8.48 -1.41
CA VAL A 60 4.59 -7.74 -0.31
C VAL A 60 3.10 -7.71 -0.56
N VAL A 61 2.33 -8.28 0.37
CA VAL A 61 0.88 -8.15 0.37
C VAL A 61 0.51 -6.87 1.10
N PHE A 62 -0.37 -6.06 0.53
CA PHE A 62 -0.79 -4.81 1.16
C PHE A 62 -2.26 -4.50 0.90
N ASP A 63 -2.78 -3.62 1.74
CA ASP A 63 -4.15 -3.14 1.71
C ASP A 63 -4.18 -1.67 2.17
N LEU A 64 -5.25 -0.95 1.78
CA LEU A 64 -5.45 0.46 2.10
C LEU A 64 -6.84 0.66 2.70
N GLU A 65 -6.91 1.37 3.82
CA GLU A 65 -8.17 2.00 4.23
C GLU A 65 -8.26 3.40 3.63
N THR A 66 -9.42 3.73 3.11
CA THR A 66 -9.66 4.98 2.38
C THR A 66 -10.99 5.62 2.79
N THR A 67 -11.15 6.92 2.51
CA THR A 67 -12.41 7.62 2.74
C THR A 67 -13.48 7.33 1.68
N GLY A 68 -13.12 6.59 0.63
CA GLY A 68 -13.94 6.32 -0.55
C GLY A 68 -13.11 5.70 -1.67
N PHE A 69 -13.67 5.57 -2.88
CA PHE A 69 -13.07 4.76 -3.95
C PHE A 69 -12.33 5.54 -5.03
N TYR A 70 -12.41 6.87 -5.04
CA TYR A 70 -12.02 7.70 -6.17
C TYR A 70 -10.98 8.75 -5.77
N PRO A 71 -9.68 8.45 -5.89
CA PRO A 71 -8.62 9.39 -5.52
C PRO A 71 -8.62 10.67 -6.38
N GLU A 72 -9.17 10.61 -7.60
CA GLU A 72 -9.37 11.78 -8.46
C GLU A 72 -10.55 12.68 -8.01
N LYS A 73 -11.38 12.20 -7.08
CA LYS A 73 -12.49 12.95 -6.46
C LYS A 73 -12.21 13.27 -4.99
N GLU A 74 -10.95 13.43 -4.64
CA GLU A 74 -10.48 13.85 -3.30
C GLU A 74 -10.67 12.81 -2.17
N ASP A 75 -10.99 11.56 -2.51
CA ASP A 75 -10.88 10.46 -1.54
C ASP A 75 -9.42 10.26 -1.13
N ARG A 76 -9.21 9.95 0.15
CA ARG A 76 -7.88 9.90 0.77
C ARG A 76 -7.60 8.53 1.36
N VAL A 77 -6.32 8.14 1.34
CA VAL A 77 -5.82 7.04 2.16
C VAL A 77 -5.76 7.51 3.61
N ILE A 78 -6.30 6.70 4.51
CA ILE A 78 -6.29 6.94 5.96
C ILE A 78 -5.45 5.92 6.72
N SER A 79 -5.19 4.74 6.15
CA SER A 79 -4.16 3.83 6.64
C SER A 79 -3.58 2.94 5.53
N ILE A 80 -2.36 2.47 5.75
CA ILE A 80 -1.67 1.51 4.89
C ILE A 80 -1.19 0.35 5.76
N GLY A 81 -1.47 -0.88 5.34
CA GLY A 81 -1.01 -2.09 5.99
C GLY A 81 -0.36 -3.02 5.01
N ALA A 82 0.74 -3.67 5.40
CA ALA A 82 1.43 -4.62 4.54
C ALA A 82 2.21 -5.68 5.32
N ILE A 83 2.45 -6.81 4.65
CA ILE A 83 3.23 -7.94 5.16
C ILE A 83 4.05 -8.54 4.03
N LYS A 84 5.31 -8.88 4.32
CA LYS A 84 6.16 -9.58 3.35
C LYS A 84 5.93 -11.08 3.37
N MET A 85 6.17 -11.70 2.22
CA MET A 85 6.11 -13.13 2.03
C MET A 85 7.27 -13.64 1.18
N THR A 86 7.67 -14.88 1.44
CA THR A 86 8.52 -15.67 0.55
C THR A 86 7.73 -16.91 0.14
N GLY A 87 7.35 -16.97 -1.13
CA GLY A 87 6.41 -17.94 -1.66
C GLY A 87 5.09 -17.93 -0.90
N HIS A 88 4.77 -19.06 -0.27
CA HIS A 88 3.55 -19.23 0.52
C HIS A 88 3.73 -18.87 2.00
N GLU A 89 4.95 -18.57 2.45
CA GLU A 89 5.24 -18.28 3.86
C GLU A 89 5.09 -16.79 4.18
N LEU A 90 4.33 -16.48 5.24
CA LEU A 90 4.17 -15.13 5.76
C LEU A 90 5.35 -14.80 6.69
N LEU A 91 6.07 -13.72 6.42
CA LEU A 91 7.15 -13.22 7.27
C LEU A 91 6.54 -12.38 8.40
N LYS A 92 6.02 -13.04 9.44
CA LYS A 92 5.19 -12.42 10.49
C LYS A 92 5.82 -11.21 11.21
N THR A 93 7.14 -11.12 11.25
CA THR A 93 7.88 -10.00 11.85
C THR A 93 8.19 -8.88 10.86
N GLU A 94 7.96 -9.08 9.57
CA GLU A 94 8.17 -8.11 8.50
C GLU A 94 6.84 -7.53 8.05
N THR A 95 6.25 -6.71 8.92
CA THR A 95 5.00 -6.00 8.69
C THR A 95 5.21 -4.49 8.65
N PHE A 96 4.34 -3.78 7.95
CA PHE A 96 4.24 -2.34 7.94
C PHE A 96 2.80 -1.94 8.26
N TYR A 97 2.64 -0.94 9.12
CA TYR A 97 1.35 -0.31 9.35
C TYR A 97 1.56 1.17 9.68
N SER A 98 0.73 2.03 9.09
CA SER A 98 0.68 3.43 9.46
C SER A 98 -0.69 4.00 9.17
N LEU A 99 -1.20 4.80 10.10
CA LEU A 99 -2.23 5.79 9.79
C LEU A 99 -1.63 6.91 8.92
N VAL A 100 -2.48 7.63 8.22
CA VAL A 100 -2.10 8.75 7.36
C VAL A 100 -2.82 10.01 7.81
N HIS A 101 -2.09 11.10 7.95
CA HIS A 101 -2.67 12.39 8.30
C HIS A 101 -3.79 12.78 7.34
N SER A 102 -4.98 13.09 7.88
CA SER A 102 -6.11 13.61 7.12
C SER A 102 -6.45 15.04 7.58
N PRO A 103 -6.33 16.05 6.70
CA PRO A 103 -6.64 17.43 7.07
C PRO A 103 -8.15 17.69 7.20
N GLN A 104 -8.98 16.81 6.65
CA GLN A 104 -10.43 16.88 6.68
C GLN A 104 -10.98 15.70 7.48
N PRO A 105 -12.04 15.91 8.27
CA PRO A 105 -12.65 14.83 9.02
C PRO A 105 -13.21 13.75 8.08
N ILE A 106 -13.18 12.50 8.54
CA ILE A 106 -13.86 11.37 7.90
C ILE A 106 -15.32 11.32 8.37
N SER A 107 -16.19 10.69 7.57
CA SER A 107 -17.59 10.48 7.95
C SER A 107 -17.71 9.51 9.13
N GLU A 108 -18.86 9.56 9.81
CA GLU A 108 -19.18 8.61 10.87
C GLU A 108 -19.23 7.16 10.34
N GLU A 109 -19.67 6.96 9.10
CA GLU A 109 -19.68 5.62 8.49
C GLU A 109 -18.26 5.08 8.34
N ILE A 110 -17.32 5.86 7.82
CA ILE A 110 -15.91 5.44 7.68
C ILE A 110 -15.27 5.21 9.04
N SER A 111 -15.53 6.08 10.01
CA SER A 111 -15.00 5.92 11.37
C SER A 111 -15.54 4.66 12.05
N THR A 112 -16.82 4.37 11.89
CA THR A 112 -17.45 3.15 12.43
C THR A 112 -16.94 1.89 11.71
N LEU A 113 -16.76 1.97 10.40
CA LEU A 113 -16.28 0.85 9.59
C LEU A 113 -14.86 0.46 9.97
N THR A 114 -13.96 1.44 10.05
CA THR A 114 -12.52 1.23 10.22
C THR A 114 -12.04 1.27 11.66
N ASN A 115 -12.89 1.72 12.58
CA ASN A 115 -12.56 2.09 13.97
C ASN A 115 -11.48 3.18 14.09
N ILE A 116 -11.18 3.90 13.00
CA ILE A 116 -10.23 5.00 13.01
C ILE A 116 -10.96 6.29 13.39
N THR A 117 -10.39 7.05 14.31
CA THR A 117 -10.97 8.31 14.77
C THR A 117 -10.36 9.53 14.07
N ASN A 118 -11.12 10.62 14.04
CA ASN A 118 -10.63 11.91 13.55
C ASN A 118 -9.46 12.47 14.38
N GLU A 119 -9.35 12.09 15.65
CA GLU A 119 -8.23 12.51 16.51
C GLU A 119 -6.94 11.80 16.12
N GLU A 120 -7.00 10.47 15.95
CA GLU A 120 -5.87 9.68 15.47
C GLU A 120 -5.38 10.19 14.11
N LEU A 121 -6.27 10.46 13.16
CA LEU A 121 -5.91 10.97 11.84
C LEU A 121 -5.31 12.38 11.88
N ARG A 122 -5.67 13.24 12.84
CA ARG A 122 -5.01 14.55 12.98
C ARG A 122 -3.59 14.41 13.50
N SER A 123 -3.36 13.44 14.39
CA SER A 123 -2.05 13.15 15.00
C SER A 123 -1.15 12.25 14.15
N ALA A 124 -1.70 11.59 13.13
CA ALA A 124 -0.98 10.66 12.27
C ALA A 124 0.12 11.36 11.45
N PRO A 125 1.16 10.63 11.00
CA PRO A 125 2.22 11.18 10.16
C PRO A 125 1.71 11.68 8.81
N PHE A 126 2.41 12.66 8.22
CA PHE A 126 2.03 13.17 6.91
C PHE A 126 2.17 12.10 5.83
N VAL A 127 1.28 12.13 4.84
CA VAL A 127 1.28 11.18 3.71
C VAL A 127 2.62 11.10 2.97
N SER A 128 3.39 12.20 2.92
CA SER A 128 4.74 12.20 2.35
C SER A 128 5.71 11.31 3.13
N GLU A 129 5.62 11.29 4.45
CA GLU A 129 6.48 10.48 5.32
C GLU A 129 6.07 9.01 5.22
N VAL A 130 4.77 8.74 5.38
CA VAL A 130 4.22 7.37 5.30
C VAL A 130 4.53 6.73 3.96
N LEU A 131 4.33 7.45 2.84
CA LEU A 131 4.60 6.92 1.51
C LEU A 131 6.08 6.57 1.34
N MET A 132 6.99 7.41 1.84
CA MET A 132 8.42 7.13 1.74
C MET A 132 8.84 5.94 2.60
N GLU A 133 8.32 5.80 3.81
CA GLU A 133 8.56 4.61 4.64
C GLU A 133 7.96 3.35 4.01
N PHE A 134 6.79 3.45 3.40
CA PHE A 134 6.19 2.36 2.65
C PHE A 134 7.08 1.94 1.46
N TYR A 135 7.61 2.88 0.68
CA TYR A 135 8.56 2.58 -0.40
C TYR A 135 9.84 1.89 0.10
N LYS A 136 10.37 2.31 1.26
CA LYS A 136 11.54 1.66 1.89
C LYS A 136 11.21 0.24 2.32
N PHE A 137 10.00 0.00 2.81
CA PHE A 137 9.53 -1.31 3.23
C PHE A 137 9.36 -2.26 2.04
N ILE A 138 8.65 -1.82 0.99
CA ILE A 138 8.34 -2.66 -0.18
C ILE A 138 9.54 -2.84 -1.12
N LYS A 139 10.48 -1.86 -1.16
CA LYS A 139 11.63 -1.85 -2.08
C LYS A 139 11.19 -2.09 -3.53
N ASN A 140 11.82 -3.04 -4.22
CA ASN A 140 11.51 -3.44 -5.60
C ASN A 140 10.66 -4.73 -5.68
N HIS A 141 10.07 -5.18 -4.56
CA HIS A 141 9.26 -6.39 -4.53
C HIS A 141 7.98 -6.24 -5.35
N THR A 142 7.48 -7.35 -5.88
CA THR A 142 6.15 -7.39 -6.47
C THR A 142 5.11 -7.28 -5.37
N LEU A 143 4.07 -6.50 -5.62
CA LEU A 143 2.99 -6.30 -4.66
C LEU A 143 1.85 -7.25 -4.95
N VAL A 144 1.08 -7.57 -3.92
CA VAL A 144 -0.13 -8.39 -3.99
C VAL A 144 -1.24 -7.66 -3.24
N ALA A 145 -2.44 -7.62 -3.81
CA ALA A 145 -3.63 -7.07 -3.19
C ALA A 145 -4.86 -7.89 -3.59
N HIS A 146 -5.97 -7.72 -2.89
CA HIS A 146 -7.27 -8.26 -3.29
C HIS A 146 -8.11 -7.13 -3.90
N HIS A 147 -8.51 -7.25 -5.16
CA HIS A 147 -9.11 -6.14 -5.93
C HIS A 147 -8.14 -4.98 -6.22
N SER A 148 -6.96 -5.31 -6.74
CA SER A 148 -5.78 -4.43 -6.84
C SER A 148 -5.97 -3.09 -7.58
N LYS A 149 -7.07 -2.93 -8.34
CA LYS A 149 -7.39 -1.68 -9.03
C LYS A 149 -7.59 -0.53 -8.05
N HIS A 150 -8.16 -0.79 -6.89
CA HIS A 150 -8.36 0.22 -5.85
C HIS A 150 -7.00 0.74 -5.39
N GLU A 151 -6.14 -0.14 -4.91
CA GLU A 151 -4.80 0.20 -4.41
C GLU A 151 -3.95 0.84 -5.51
N GLN A 152 -4.00 0.29 -6.73
CA GLN A 152 -3.26 0.84 -7.86
C GLN A 152 -3.64 2.30 -8.13
N SER A 153 -4.92 2.64 -8.10
CA SER A 153 -5.39 3.99 -8.36
C SER A 153 -4.93 4.98 -7.29
N PHE A 154 -5.03 4.62 -6.01
CA PHE A 154 -4.59 5.45 -4.90
C PHE A 154 -3.07 5.63 -4.90
N MET A 155 -2.32 4.55 -5.07
CA MET A 155 -0.85 4.61 -5.12
C MET A 155 -0.36 5.43 -6.31
N GLN A 156 -1.00 5.30 -7.47
CA GLN A 156 -0.67 6.12 -8.64
C GLN A 156 -0.92 7.61 -8.39
N LYS A 157 -2.03 7.98 -7.74
CA LYS A 157 -2.34 9.37 -7.39
C LYS A 157 -1.36 9.92 -6.36
N LEU A 158 -1.15 9.22 -5.24
CA LEU A 158 -0.25 9.63 -4.17
C LEU A 158 1.19 9.83 -4.66
N THR A 159 1.68 8.87 -5.45
CA THR A 159 3.04 8.93 -6.02
C THR A 159 3.19 10.13 -6.95
N TRP A 160 2.19 10.39 -7.81
CA TRP A 160 2.22 11.54 -8.70
C TRP A 160 2.16 12.87 -7.96
N ASP A 161 1.27 12.97 -6.97
CA ASP A 161 1.05 14.22 -6.24
C ASP A 161 2.28 14.62 -5.41
N LEU A 162 2.94 13.65 -4.79
CA LEU A 162 4.09 13.88 -3.89
C LEU A 162 5.43 13.88 -4.60
N LEU A 163 5.64 12.96 -5.56
CA LEU A 163 6.95 12.69 -6.15
C LEU A 163 7.04 13.06 -7.63
N LYS A 164 5.92 13.45 -8.27
CA LYS A 164 5.84 13.79 -9.70
C LYS A 164 6.38 12.70 -10.61
N THR A 165 6.17 11.43 -10.22
CA THR A 165 6.57 10.24 -10.97
C THR A 165 5.45 9.20 -10.98
N ARG A 166 5.61 8.16 -11.80
CA ARG A 166 4.65 7.06 -11.89
C ARG A 166 4.89 6.01 -10.81
N PHE A 167 3.80 5.38 -10.37
CA PHE A 167 3.87 4.20 -9.55
C PHE A 167 4.15 3.00 -10.46
N GLU A 168 5.37 2.48 -10.41
CA GLU A 168 5.81 1.42 -11.34
C GLU A 168 5.70 0.00 -10.76
N HIS A 169 5.29 -0.15 -9.50
CA HIS A 169 5.19 -1.47 -8.88
C HIS A 169 4.11 -2.31 -9.56
N ARG A 170 4.49 -3.52 -9.95
CA ARG A 170 3.52 -4.53 -10.36
C ARG A 170 2.71 -4.93 -9.14
N ILE A 171 1.38 -4.83 -9.27
CA ILE A 171 0.44 -5.38 -8.29
C ILE A 171 -0.25 -6.59 -8.92
N ILE A 172 -0.18 -7.72 -8.23
CA ILE A 172 -0.89 -8.95 -8.57
C ILE A 172 -2.20 -8.97 -7.78
N ASP A 173 -3.32 -9.14 -8.48
CA ASP A 173 -4.63 -9.28 -7.86
C ASP A 173 -4.90 -10.74 -7.49
N THR A 174 -5.11 -11.05 -6.21
CA THR A 174 -5.39 -12.45 -5.78
C THR A 174 -6.61 -13.07 -6.47
N SER A 175 -7.53 -12.28 -7.04
CA SER A 175 -8.70 -12.75 -7.78
C SER A 175 -8.36 -13.70 -8.93
N PHE A 176 -7.21 -13.52 -9.59
CA PHE A 176 -6.82 -14.41 -10.70
C PHE A 176 -6.53 -15.84 -10.20
N LEU A 177 -6.01 -15.98 -8.98
CA LEU A 177 -5.70 -17.28 -8.38
C LEU A 177 -6.96 -18.05 -7.99
N LEU A 178 -8.05 -17.37 -7.65
CA LEU A 178 -9.35 -18.00 -7.34
C LEU A 178 -9.82 -18.92 -8.49
N ARG A 179 -9.44 -18.58 -9.73
CA ARG A 179 -9.76 -19.34 -10.93
C ARG A 179 -9.11 -20.72 -11.00
N LEU A 180 -8.11 -21.00 -10.14
CA LEU A 180 -7.56 -22.34 -9.96
C LEU A 180 -8.52 -23.30 -9.24
N SER A 181 -9.49 -22.77 -8.51
CA SER A 181 -10.56 -23.56 -7.87
C SER A 181 -11.85 -23.52 -8.69
N ASN A 182 -12.20 -22.36 -9.25
CA ASN A 182 -13.37 -22.22 -10.10
C ASN A 182 -13.06 -21.29 -11.30
N PRO A 183 -12.86 -21.85 -12.51
CA PRO A 183 -12.49 -21.08 -13.69
C PRO A 183 -13.43 -19.93 -14.07
N LEU A 184 -14.71 -20.00 -13.64
CA LEU A 184 -15.75 -19.01 -13.94
C LEU A 184 -15.78 -17.83 -12.96
N ILE A 185 -15.11 -17.93 -11.80
CA ILE A 185 -15.02 -16.83 -10.85
C ILE A 185 -14.25 -15.67 -11.48
N LYS A 186 -14.83 -14.47 -11.42
CA LYS A 186 -14.16 -13.24 -11.84
C LYS A 186 -13.47 -12.56 -10.66
N SER A 187 -14.24 -12.32 -9.60
CA SER A 187 -13.89 -11.63 -8.37
C SER A 187 -14.96 -11.95 -7.35
N ILE A 188 -14.59 -12.03 -6.08
CA ILE A 188 -15.50 -12.17 -4.93
C ILE A 188 -14.97 -11.26 -3.81
N PRO A 189 -15.79 -10.85 -2.84
CA PRO A 189 -15.31 -10.09 -1.68
C PRO A 189 -14.24 -10.84 -0.87
N LEU A 190 -13.43 -10.11 -0.11
CA LEU A 190 -12.35 -10.67 0.69
C LEU A 190 -12.87 -11.69 1.71
N GLU A 191 -14.04 -11.44 2.30
CA GLU A 191 -14.75 -12.33 3.22
C GLU A 191 -15.06 -13.68 2.56
N GLU A 192 -15.62 -13.63 1.35
CA GLU A 192 -16.00 -14.84 0.61
C GLU A 192 -14.75 -15.63 0.18
N ALA A 193 -13.68 -14.94 -0.20
CA ALA A 193 -12.40 -15.60 -0.50
C ALA A 193 -11.78 -16.25 0.74
N CYS A 194 -11.88 -15.61 1.91
CA CYS A 194 -11.45 -16.18 3.18
C CYS A 194 -12.27 -17.43 3.52
N GLU A 195 -13.60 -17.37 3.39
CA GLU A 195 -14.51 -18.49 3.64
C GLU A 195 -14.14 -19.70 2.74
N GLN A 196 -13.92 -19.47 1.45
CA GLN A 196 -13.53 -20.53 0.51
C GLN A 196 -12.18 -21.17 0.85
N CYS A 197 -11.27 -20.42 1.49
CA CYS A 197 -9.97 -20.93 1.93
C CYS A 197 -10.00 -21.53 3.35
N GLY A 198 -11.13 -21.44 4.07
CA GLY A 198 -11.22 -21.83 5.48
C GLY A 198 -10.43 -20.89 6.42
N ILE A 199 -10.31 -19.61 6.07
CA ILE A 199 -9.61 -18.59 6.83
C ILE A 199 -10.63 -17.86 7.72
N GLU A 200 -10.34 -17.79 9.02
CA GLU A 200 -11.15 -17.00 9.95
C GLU A 200 -10.94 -15.50 9.71
N VAL A 201 -12.05 -14.77 9.59
CA VAL A 201 -12.06 -13.34 9.34
C VAL A 201 -12.08 -12.59 10.67
N ILE A 202 -10.97 -11.93 11.00
CA ILE A 202 -10.78 -11.22 12.28
C ILE A 202 -10.35 -9.78 11.98
N ASN A 203 -10.92 -8.81 12.71
CA ASN A 203 -10.54 -7.39 12.68
C ASN A 203 -10.54 -6.77 11.26
N ARG A 204 -11.66 -6.95 10.54
CA ARG A 204 -11.83 -6.35 9.21
C ARG A 204 -11.83 -4.84 9.24
N HIS A 205 -11.52 -4.27 8.08
CA HIS A 205 -11.41 -2.83 7.87
C HIS A 205 -10.27 -2.21 8.68
N HIS A 206 -9.22 -3.01 8.87
CA HIS A 206 -7.93 -2.58 9.37
C HIS A 206 -6.87 -3.01 8.37
N ALA A 207 -6.23 -2.06 7.68
CA ALA A 207 -5.36 -2.35 6.54
C ALA A 207 -4.31 -3.44 6.79
N LEU A 208 -3.70 -3.53 7.99
CA LEU A 208 -2.73 -4.60 8.25
C LEU A 208 -3.39 -5.98 8.40
N GLU A 209 -4.58 -6.04 8.99
CA GLU A 209 -5.28 -7.31 9.18
C GLU A 209 -5.89 -7.78 7.86
N ASP A 210 -6.42 -6.87 7.04
CA ASP A 210 -6.90 -7.17 5.69
C ASP A 210 -5.73 -7.60 4.76
N ALA A 211 -4.54 -6.99 4.90
CA ALA A 211 -3.33 -7.46 4.23
C ALA A 211 -2.90 -8.87 4.68
N LYS A 212 -3.04 -9.21 5.97
CA LYS A 212 -2.77 -10.57 6.48
C LYS A 212 -3.78 -11.61 5.98
N LEU A 213 -5.07 -11.26 5.94
CA LEU A 213 -6.11 -12.13 5.36
C LEU A 213 -5.81 -12.39 3.88
N THR A 214 -5.48 -11.34 3.13
CA THR A 214 -5.05 -11.45 1.73
C THR A 214 -3.78 -12.30 1.59
N ALA A 215 -2.84 -12.21 2.52
CA ALA A 215 -1.63 -13.02 2.53
C ALA A 215 -1.92 -14.51 2.78
N HIS A 216 -2.91 -14.82 3.62
CA HIS A 216 -3.37 -16.19 3.81
C HIS A 216 -4.08 -16.75 2.56
N ILE A 217 -4.88 -15.94 1.86
CA ILE A 217 -5.45 -16.31 0.55
C ILE A 217 -4.33 -16.58 -0.45
N TRP A 218 -3.37 -15.67 -0.57
CA TRP A 218 -2.20 -15.83 -1.45
C TRP A 218 -1.46 -17.14 -1.15
N SER A 219 -1.16 -17.40 0.13
CA SER A 219 -0.52 -18.64 0.60
C SER A 219 -1.30 -19.89 0.16
N HIS A 220 -2.61 -19.92 0.44
CA HIS A 220 -3.50 -21.04 0.09
C HIS A 220 -3.41 -21.37 -1.41
N TYR A 221 -3.54 -20.35 -2.26
CA TYR A 221 -3.54 -20.57 -3.70
C TYR A 221 -2.15 -20.83 -4.29
N LEU A 222 -1.07 -20.34 -3.69
CA LEU A 222 0.28 -20.71 -4.11
C LEU A 222 0.57 -22.18 -3.82
N VAL A 223 0.18 -22.67 -2.65
CA VAL A 223 0.27 -24.11 -2.32
C VAL A 223 -0.55 -24.93 -3.31
N ARG A 224 -1.77 -24.48 -3.63
CA ARG A 224 -2.61 -25.14 -4.64
C ARG A 224 -1.93 -25.16 -6.01
N ALA A 225 -1.41 -24.03 -6.48
CA ALA A 225 -0.73 -23.94 -7.77
C ALA A 225 0.48 -24.90 -7.84
N GLN A 226 1.26 -24.98 -6.76
CA GLN A 226 2.38 -25.94 -6.65
C GLN A 226 1.89 -27.38 -6.69
N SER A 227 0.80 -27.71 -6.00
CA SER A 227 0.22 -29.07 -6.02
C SER A 227 -0.30 -29.49 -7.40
N MET A 228 -0.69 -28.51 -8.23
CA MET A 228 -1.08 -28.71 -9.64
C MET A 228 0.14 -28.82 -10.57
N GLY A 229 1.37 -28.67 -10.06
CA GLY A 229 2.61 -28.80 -10.80
C GLY A 229 3.13 -27.51 -11.44
N TYR A 230 2.52 -26.35 -11.17
CA TYR A 230 3.04 -25.07 -11.68
C TYR A 230 4.28 -24.63 -10.92
N LYS A 231 5.31 -24.20 -11.65
CA LYS A 231 6.61 -23.82 -11.09
C LYS A 231 6.71 -22.33 -10.78
N ASN A 232 6.04 -21.49 -11.55
CA ASN A 232 6.11 -20.03 -11.44
C ASN A 232 4.77 -19.40 -11.85
N LEU A 233 4.63 -18.09 -11.66
CA LEU A 233 3.38 -17.38 -11.98
C LEU A 233 3.09 -17.36 -13.48
N ARG A 234 4.11 -17.38 -14.35
CA ARG A 234 3.92 -17.42 -15.81
C ARG A 234 3.11 -18.64 -16.21
N GLU A 235 3.48 -19.82 -15.75
CA GLU A 235 2.77 -21.06 -16.06
C GLU A 235 1.31 -21.01 -15.58
N VAL A 236 1.05 -20.41 -14.41
CA VAL A 236 -0.32 -20.20 -13.89
C VAL A 236 -1.12 -19.28 -14.81
N TYR A 237 -0.56 -18.13 -15.21
CA TYR A 237 -1.22 -17.20 -16.13
C TYR A 237 -1.50 -17.84 -17.50
N GLU A 238 -0.54 -18.58 -18.05
CA GLU A 238 -0.69 -19.27 -19.34
C GLU A 238 -1.81 -20.33 -19.29
N TYR A 239 -1.89 -21.09 -18.20
CA TYR A 239 -2.99 -22.03 -17.98
C TYR A 239 -4.34 -21.31 -17.92
N LEU A 240 -4.44 -20.26 -17.09
CA LEU A 240 -5.68 -19.51 -16.89
C LEU A 240 -6.15 -18.73 -18.13
N ALA A 241 -5.23 -18.43 -19.05
CA ALA A 241 -5.54 -17.85 -20.36
C ALA A 241 -6.12 -18.88 -21.34
N LYS A 242 -5.74 -20.17 -21.23
CA LYS A 242 -6.24 -21.25 -22.11
C LYS A 242 -7.64 -21.73 -21.74
N ILE A 243 -8.00 -21.66 -20.47
CA ILE A 243 -9.33 -22.09 -19.96
C ILE A 243 -10.37 -20.96 -20.02
N ARG A 244 -10.06 -19.85 -20.69
CA ARG A 244 -10.93 -18.67 -20.79
C ARG A 244 -11.95 -18.82 -21.90
#